data_AF-A0A392VBH5-F1
#
_entry.id   AF-A0A392VBH5-F1
#
_cell.length_a   1.000
_cell.length_b   1.000
_cell.length_c   1.000
_cell.angle_alpha   90.00
_cell.angle_beta   90.00
_cell.angle_gamma   90.00
#
_symmetry.space_group_name_H-M   'P 1'
#
loop_
_entity.id
_entity.type
_entity.pdbx_description
1 polymer ?
#
loop_
_entity_poly.entity_id
_entity_poly.type
_entity_poly.pdbx_seq_one_letter_code
_entity_poly.pdbx_strand_id
1 'polypeptide(L)' 'MAHPPESHWKAVKRILRYLKGTLSYGLLLHPSPFSPPFSIRAYSDADWATDQDDRRSTSGS' A
#
# COMPACT_ATOMS: atom_id res chain seq x y z
N MET A 1 -21.89 -15.76 -3.94
CA MET A 1 -21.68 -14.39 -4.46
C MET A 1 -21.59 -13.44 -3.27
N ALA A 2 -20.60 -12.55 -3.23
CA ALA A 2 -20.47 -11.59 -2.14
C ALA A 2 -21.59 -10.52 -2.24
N HIS A 3 -22.19 -10.19 -1.09
CA HIS A 3 -23.20 -9.12 -0.96
C HIS A 3 -22.65 -8.02 -0.05
N PRO A 4 -21.73 -7.18 -0.56
CA PRO A 4 -21.12 -6.13 0.24
C PRO A 4 -22.19 -5.11 0.67
N PRO A 5 -22.32 -4.79 1.98
CA PRO A 5 -23.27 -3.78 2.42
C PRO A 5 -22.91 -2.38 1.91
N GLU A 6 -23.90 -1.50 1.89
CA GLU A 6 -23.79 -0.12 1.37
C GLU A 6 -22.63 0.68 2.01
N SER A 7 -22.28 0.37 3.25
CA SER A 7 -21.14 0.94 3.98
C SER A 7 -19.81 0.72 3.24
N HIS A 8 -19.58 -0.48 2.70
CA HIS A 8 -18.37 -0.77 1.91
C HIS A 8 -18.35 0.06 0.63
N TRP A 9 -19.49 0.21 -0.04
CA TRP A 9 -19.58 1.03 -1.26
C TRP A 9 -19.32 2.52 -0.99
N LYS A 10 -19.81 3.04 0.15
CA LYS A 10 -19.50 4.40 0.61
C LYS A 10 -18.01 4.59 0.86
N ALA A 11 -17.35 3.60 1.47
CA ALA A 11 -15.91 3.62 1.73
C ALA A 11 -15.10 3.63 0.42
N VAL A 12 -15.42 2.74 -0.53
CA VAL A 12 -14.77 2.69 -1.85
C VAL A 12 -14.88 4.03 -2.57
N LYS A 13 -16.08 4.61 -2.65
CA LYS A 13 -16.29 5.91 -3.28
C LYS A 13 -15.47 7.03 -2.61
N ARG A 14 -15.31 6.99 -1.28
CA ARG A 14 -14.50 7.97 -0.55
C ARG A 14 -13.03 7.85 -0.92
N ILE A 15 -12.50 6.62 -1.00
CA ILE A 15 -11.12 6.36 -1.43
C ILE A 15 -10.90 6.91 -2.84
N LEU A 16 -11.76 6.59 -3.80
CA LEU A 16 -11.61 7.05 -5.18
C LEU A 16 -11.70 8.58 -5.32
N ARG A 17 -12.59 9.24 -4.57
CA ARG A 17 -12.67 10.71 -4.54
C ARG A 17 -11.40 11.34 -3.97
N TYR A 18 -10.86 10.76 -2.89
CA TYR A 18 -9.60 11.21 -2.31
C TYR A 18 -8.47 11.11 -3.33
N LEU A 19 -8.27 9.94 -3.93
CA LEU A 19 -7.24 9.71 -4.95
C LEU A 19 -7.36 10.68 -6.13
N LYS A 20 -8.58 10.93 -6.63
CA LYS A 20 -8.82 11.91 -7.70
C LYS A 20 -8.48 13.34 -7.27
N GLY A 21 -8.80 13.71 -6.03
CA GLY A 21 -8.54 15.05 -5.50
C GLY A 21 -7.09 15.31 -5.14
N THR A 22 -6.30 14.25 -4.90
CA THR A 22 -4.92 14.35 -4.42
C THR A 22 -3.90 13.83 -5.43
N LEU A 23 -4.19 13.90 -6.73
CA LEU A 23 -3.30 13.40 -7.78
C LEU A 23 -1.91 14.05 -7.77
N SER A 24 -1.84 15.32 -7.34
CA SER A 24 -0.60 16.08 -7.22
C SER A 24 0.09 15.94 -5.87
N TYR A 25 -0.46 15.17 -4.95
CA TYR A 25 0.05 15.04 -3.59
C TYR A 25 0.97 13.82 -3.56
N GLY A 26 2.13 13.96 -2.94
CA GLY A 26 3.10 12.89 -2.76
C GLY A 26 3.93 13.12 -1.51
N LEU A 27 4.51 12.04 -0.99
CA LEU A 27 5.53 12.13 0.05
C LEU A 27 6.90 12.20 -0.63
N LEU A 28 7.53 13.37 -0.55
CA LEU A 28 8.91 13.56 -0.97
C LEU A 28 9.81 13.21 0.21
N LEU A 29 10.51 12.09 0.10
CA LEU A 29 11.46 11.65 1.12
C LEU A 29 12.82 12.27 0.84
N HIS A 30 13.40 12.91 1.86
CA HIS A 30 14.74 13.47 1.80
C HIS A 30 15.63 12.83 2.88
N PRO A 31 16.94 12.69 2.64
CA PRO A 31 17.87 12.29 3.68
C PRO A 31 17.82 13.26 4.87
N SER A 32 18.04 12.71 6.08
CA SER A 32 18.17 13.53 7.28
C SER A 32 19.31 14.54 7.11
N PRO A 33 19.10 15.84 7.41
CA PRO A 33 20.17 16.83 7.37
C PRO A 33 21.15 16.71 8.56
N PHE A 34 20.84 15.87 9.55
CA PHE A 34 21.65 15.70 10.76
C PHE A 34 22.82 14.73 10.52
N SER A 35 23.97 15.06 11.12
CA SER A 35 25.15 14.20 11.18
C SER A 35 25.38 13.74 12.63
N PRO A 36 25.39 12.42 12.92
CA PRO A 36 25.28 11.31 11.98
C PRO A 36 23.84 11.11 11.44
N PRO A 37 23.69 10.49 10.25
CA PRO A 37 22.37 10.24 9.67
C PRO A 37 21.54 9.30 10.56
N PHE A 38 20.22 9.52 10.55
CA PHE A 38 19.27 8.68 11.28
C PHE A 38 19.27 7.26 10.70
N SER A 39 19.56 6.26 11.54
CA SER A 39 19.60 4.86 11.13
C SER A 39 18.20 4.25 11.22
N ILE A 40 17.60 3.94 10.07
CA ILE A 40 16.31 3.25 9.98
C ILE A 40 16.56 1.77 9.73
N ARG A 41 16.08 0.91 10.63
CA ARG A 41 16.02 -0.53 10.41
C ARG A 41 14.57 -0.92 10.13
N ALA A 42 14.30 -1.41 8.92
CA ALA A 42 13.00 -1.91 8.52
C ALA A 42 13.07 -3.43 8.30
N TYR A 43 11.99 -4.11 8.66
CA TYR A 43 11.79 -5.53 8.40
C TYR A 43 10.56 -5.65 7.49
N SER A 44 10.67 -6.41 6.40
CA SER A 44 9.53 -6.75 5.56
C SER A 44 9.33 -8.25 5.66
N ASP A 45 8.11 -8.67 5.99
CA ASP A 45 7.68 -10.01 5.65
C ASP A 45 7.35 -10.04 4.15
N ALA A 46 7.71 -11.12 3.48
CA ALA A 46 7.54 -11.28 2.03
C ALA A 46 6.57 -12.43 1.72
N ASP A 47 5.66 -12.73 2.63
CA ASP A 47 4.73 -13.86 2.57
C ASP A 47 3.34 -13.52 2.00
N TRP A 48 3.14 -12.30 1.47
CA TRP A 48 1.91 -11.90 0.76
C TRP A 48 1.53 -12.88 -0.38
N ALA A 49 2.50 -13.63 -0.92
CA ALA A 49 2.29 -14.63 -1.96
C ALA A 49 1.59 -15.94 -1.48
N THR A 50 1.12 -16.02 -0.23
CA THR A 50 0.36 -17.17 0.29
C THR A 50 -1.16 -16.95 0.35
N ASP A 51 -1.65 -15.85 -0.22
CA ASP A 51 -3.08 -15.63 -0.43
C ASP A 51 -3.68 -16.76 -1.30
N GLN A 52 -4.78 -17.36 -0.81
CA GLN A 52 -5.39 -18.55 -1.43
C GLN A 52 -6.14 -18.24 -2.73
N ASP A 53 -6.45 -16.97 -3.00
CA ASP A 53 -7.29 -16.57 -4.13
C ASP A 53 -6.51 -16.29 -5.43
N ASP A 54 -5.23 -15.86 -5.38
CA ASP A 54 -4.42 -15.60 -6.58
C ASP A 54 -3.11 -16.42 -6.58
N ARG A 55 -3.25 -17.73 -6.83
CA ARG A 55 -2.13 -18.67 -6.97
C ARG A 55 -1.39 -18.49 -8.31
N ARG A 56 -0.45 -17.55 -8.38
CA ARG A 56 0.65 -17.62 -9.37
C ARG A 56 1.97 -17.14 -8.79
N SER A 57 2.73 -18.08 -8.23
CA SER A 57 4.15 -17.90 -7.94
C SER A 57 4.95 -17.98 -9.25
N THR A 58 5.68 -16.92 -9.61
CA THR A 58 6.79 -17.01 -10.56
C THR A 58 8.08 -17.09 -9.75
N SER A 59 8.53 -18.30 -9.44
CA SER A 59 9.91 -18.50 -8.98
C SER A 59 10.84 -18.30 -10.16
N GLY A 60 11.60 -17.20 -10.16
CA GLY A 60 12.73 -17.02 -11.05
C GLY A 60 13.89 -17.90 -10.60
N SER A 61 14.31 -18.81 -11.49
CA SER A 61 15.62 -19.45 -11.46
C SER A 61 16.72 -18.46 -11.84
#